data_AF-A0A229T1J6-F1
#
_entry.id   AF-A0A229T1J6-F1
#
_cell.length_a   1.000
_cell.length_b   1.000
_cell.length_c   1.000
_cell.angle_alpha   90.00
_cell.angle_beta   90.00
_cell.angle_gamma   90.00
#
_symmetry.space_group_name_H-M   'P 1'
#
loop_
_entity.id
_entity.type
_entity.pdbx_description
1 polymer ?
#
loop_
_entity_poly.entity_id
_entity_poly.type
_entity_poly.pdbx_seq_one_letter_code
_entity_poly.pdbx_strand_id
1 'polypeptide(L)' 'MTWARHASPPRPESGPIAEARARMAQDEAIANHRAARTVADHALDVHDCRELLAMLGLTTKGAASAL' A
#
# COMPACT_ATOMS: atom_id res chain seq x y z
N MET A 1 -31.23 4.53 -32.47
CA MET A 1 -30.92 4.45 -31.03
C MET A 1 -29.44 4.13 -30.85
N THR A 2 -28.58 5.14 -30.74
CA THR A 2 -27.16 4.95 -30.40
C THR A 2 -26.88 5.77 -29.15
N TRP A 3 -26.66 5.07 -28.03
CA TRP A 3 -26.14 5.67 -26.81
C TRP A 3 -24.62 5.71 -26.94
N ALA A 4 -24.11 6.75 -27.59
CA ALA A 4 -22.70 7.08 -27.50
C ALA A 4 -22.42 7.47 -26.05
N ARG A 5 -21.84 6.56 -25.26
CA ARG A 5 -21.32 6.90 -23.95
C ARG A 5 -20.10 7.79 -24.16
N HIS A 6 -20.32 9.09 -24.06
CA HIS A 6 -19.25 10.05 -23.91
C HIS A 6 -18.42 9.64 -22.69
N ALA A 7 -17.24 9.06 -22.94
CA ALA A 7 -16.24 8.82 -21.92
C ALA A 7 -15.68 10.18 -21.54
N SER A 8 -16.26 10.83 -20.53
CA SER A 8 -15.64 11.98 -19.90
C SER A 8 -14.26 11.56 -19.38
N PRO A 9 -13.21 12.37 -19.58
CA PRO A 9 -11.91 12.08 -19.00
C PRO A 9 -12.06 11.93 -17.48
N PRO A 10 -11.33 11.00 -16.84
CA PRO A 10 -11.39 10.81 -15.41
C PRO A 10 -11.03 12.13 -14.74
N ARG A 11 -12.03 12.76 -14.10
CA ARG A 11 -11.81 13.93 -13.28
C ARG A 11 -10.90 13.49 -12.13
N PRO A 12 -9.87 14.26 -11.75
CA PRO A 12 -9.11 13.96 -10.54
C PRO A 12 -10.11 13.79 -9.39
N GLU A 13 -10.10 12.61 -8.78
CA GLU A 13 -11.02 12.28 -7.70
C GLU A 13 -10.60 13.08 -6.46
N SER A 14 -11.04 14.33 -6.41
CA SER A 14 -10.86 15.22 -5.27
C SER A 14 -12.20 15.27 -4.54
N GLY A 15 -12.25 14.57 -3.40
CA GLY A 15 -13.44 14.50 -2.57
C GLY A 15 -13.19 13.66 -1.31
N PRO A 16 -14.15 13.62 -0.38
CA PRO A 16 -13.98 13.01 0.95
C PRO A 16 -13.51 11.55 0.91
N ILE A 17 -13.92 10.80 -0.11
CA ILE A 17 -13.51 9.39 -0.30
C ILE A 17 -12.02 9.29 -0.67
N ALA A 18 -11.54 10.19 -1.54
CA ALA A 18 -10.13 10.22 -1.91
C ALA A 18 -9.24 10.63 -0.73
N GLU A 19 -9.69 11.59 0.08
CA GLU A 19 -9.02 11.98 1.32
C GLU A 19 -8.99 10.84 2.35
N ALA A 20 -10.09 10.12 2.51
CA ALA A 20 -10.16 8.95 3.40
C ALA A 20 -9.20 7.83 2.94
N ARG A 21 -9.12 7.57 1.62
CA ARG A 21 -8.16 6.61 1.07
C ARG A 21 -6.71 7.05 1.28
N ALA A 22 -6.41 8.34 1.10
CA ALA A 22 -5.08 8.87 1.35
C ALA A 22 -4.65 8.72 2.82
N ARG A 23 -5.56 8.98 3.76
CA ARG A 23 -5.33 8.74 5.20
C ARG A 23 -5.12 7.25 5.50
N MET A 24 -5.96 6.39 4.95
CA MET A 24 -5.84 4.94 5.11
C MET A 24 -4.50 4.41 4.59
N ALA A 25 -4.03 4.91 3.43
CA ALA A 25 -2.73 4.54 2.89
C ALA A 25 -1.56 4.99 3.79
N GLN A 26 -1.67 6.16 4.42
CA GLN A 26 -0.67 6.63 5.39
C GLN A 26 -0.66 5.74 6.65
N ASP A 27 -1.83 5.42 7.19
CA ASP A 27 -1.96 4.55 8.37
C ASP A 27 -1.43 3.14 8.08
N GLU A 28 -1.71 2.62 6.89
CA GLU A 28 -1.19 1.34 6.40
C GLU A 28 0.34 1.37 6.27
N ALA A 29 0.92 2.43 5.72
CA ALA A 29 2.37 2.58 5.63
C ALA A 29 3.04 2.59 7.02
N ILE A 30 2.42 3.26 8.00
CA ILE A 30 2.91 3.28 9.39
C ILE A 30 2.83 1.88 10.01
N ALA A 31 1.71 1.18 9.83
CA ALA A 31 1.51 -0.17 10.34
C ALA A 31 2.52 -1.16 9.73
N ASN A 32 2.71 -1.09 8.40
CA ASN A 32 3.66 -1.90 7.67
C ASN A 32 5.10 -1.67 8.13
N HIS A 33 5.48 -0.42 8.39
CA HIS A 33 6.81 -0.13 8.94
C HIS A 33 7.00 -0.76 10.33
N ARG A 34 6.00 -0.64 11.22
CA ARG A 34 6.07 -1.24 12.56
C ARG A 34 6.17 -2.76 12.49
N ALA A 35 5.34 -3.39 11.66
CA ALA A 35 5.37 -4.84 11.45
C ALA A 35 6.74 -5.31 10.94
N ALA A 36 7.34 -4.58 9.99
CA ALA A 36 8.67 -4.94 9.47
C ALA A 36 9.75 -4.88 10.57
N ARG A 37 9.67 -3.90 11.49
CA ARG A 37 10.58 -3.82 12.64
C ARG A 37 10.38 -4.97 13.61
N THR A 38 9.13 -5.34 13.91
CA THR A 38 8.80 -6.48 14.77
C THR A 38 9.32 -7.78 14.18
N VAL A 39 9.18 -8.00 12.87
CA VAL A 39 9.74 -9.17 12.19
C VAL A 39 11.27 -9.18 12.30
N ALA A 40 11.92 -8.04 12.06
CA ALA A 40 13.38 -7.95 12.17
C ALA A 40 13.91 -8.21 13.59
N ASP A 41 13.16 -7.86 14.63
CA ASP A 41 13.52 -8.10 16.04
C ASP A 41 13.37 -9.56 16.46
N HIS A 42 12.46 -10.31 15.81
CA HIS A 42 12.13 -11.69 16.17
C HIS A 42 12.61 -12.75 15.18
N ALA A 43 13.17 -12.34 14.04
CA ALA A 43 13.71 -13.28 13.05
C ALA A 43 14.96 -13.99 13.59
N LEU A 44 15.11 -15.26 13.22
CA LEU A 44 16.23 -16.08 13.66
C LEU A 44 17.52 -15.74 12.91
N ASP A 45 17.40 -15.35 11.65
CA ASP A 45 18.49 -14.89 10.81
C ASP A 45 18.00 -13.96 9.67
N VAL A 46 18.93 -13.51 8.83
CA VAL A 46 18.65 -12.59 7.72
C VAL A 46 17.79 -13.23 6.62
N HIS A 47 17.90 -14.55 6.42
CA HIS A 47 17.09 -15.26 5.42
C HIS A 47 15.64 -15.42 5.92
N ASP A 48 15.47 -15.87 7.16
CA ASP A 48 14.18 -15.99 7.84
C ASP A 48 13.43 -14.64 7.87
N CYS A 49 14.12 -13.56 8.22
CA CYS A 49 13.56 -12.20 8.19
C CYS A 49 13.02 -11.84 6.79
N ARG A 50 13.77 -12.16 5.73
CA ARG A 50 13.36 -11.87 4.35
C ARG A 50 12.13 -12.67 3.93
N GLU A 51 12.07 -13.95 4.29
CA GLU A 51 10.91 -14.80 4.00
C GLU A 51 9.66 -14.30 4.73
N LEU A 52 9.78 -13.97 6.02
CA LEU A 52 8.67 -13.44 6.82
C LEU A 52 8.15 -12.10 6.28
N LEU A 53 9.06 -11.18 5.90
CA LEU A 53 8.68 -9.92 5.25
C LEU A 53 7.99 -10.15 3.89
N ALA A 54 8.41 -11.17 3.13
CA ALA A 54 7.78 -11.53 1.87
C ALA A 54 6.37 -12.09 2.05
N MET A 55 6.18 -12.99 3.03
CA MET A 55 4.88 -13.56 3.37
C MET A 55 3.86 -12.50 3.80
N LEU A 56 4.32 -11.46 4.48
CA LEU A 56 3.48 -10.35 4.93
C LEU A 56 3.30 -9.25 3.87
N GLY A 57 3.93 -9.38 2.69
CA GLY A 57 3.89 -8.35 1.65
C GLY A 57 4.63 -7.06 2.01
N LEU A 58 5.50 -7.09 3.04
CA LEU A 58 6.23 -5.93 3.59
C LEU A 58 7.56 -5.66 2.86
N THR A 59 7.83 -6.36 1.76
CA THR A 59 9.07 -6.16 1.00
C THR A 59 9.09 -4.77 0.37
N THR A 60 10.29 -4.20 0.23
CA THR A 60 10.53 -2.86 -0.32
C THR A 60 9.92 -2.62 -1.71
N LYS A 61 9.54 -3.68 -2.43
CA LYS A 61 8.85 -3.59 -3.72
C LYS A 61 7.41 -3.04 -3.60
N GLY A 62 6.78 -3.11 -2.43
CA GLY A 62 5.45 -2.53 -2.17
C GLY A 62 5.49 -1.05 -1.76
N ALA A 63 6.54 -0.62 -1.05
CA ALA A 63 6.67 0.77 -0.58
C ALA A 63 6.97 1.77 -1.70
N ALA A 64 7.55 1.31 -2.82
CA ALA A 64 7.83 2.15 -3.99
C ALA A 64 6.61 2.42 -4.88
N SER A 65 5.46 1.79 -4.62
CA SER A 65 4.24 2.01 -5.42
C SER A 65 3.34 3.12 -4.85
N ALA A 66 3.76 3.75 -3.74
CA ALA A 66 3.02 4.81 -3.03
C ALA A 66 3.78 6.14 -2.93
N LEU A 67 4.92 6.28 -3.63
CA LEU A 67 5.69 7.53 -3.80
C LEU A 67 5.64 7.95 -5.26
#